data_AF-U7NQ34-F1
#
_entry.id   AF-U7NQ34-F1
#
_cell.length_a   1.000
_cell.length_b   1.000
_cell.length_c   1.000
_cell.angle_alpha   90.00
_cell.angle_beta   90.00
_cell.angle_gamma   90.00
#
_symmetry.space_group_name_H-M   'P 1'
#
loop_
_entity.id
_entity.type
_entity.pdbx_description
1 polymer ?
#
loop_
_entity_poly.entity_id
_entity_poly.type
_entity_poly.pdbx_seq_one_letter_code
_entity_poly.pdbx_strand_id
1 'polypeptide(L)'
;MFFLLNHKGEAGTLGSGEQLYIHAKPPGREALPEIVDGEGLDDPLKRAYVSAVNVFNTQEWGATAVLTRRLLEGVTKSLLPPEYQSLPLAKQVAKLPETKDLSEPILKIADAIRKGGNLGAHFDLEAEPTQEVSQLMLDLAEELIEYFFVLPARIEELHDKIEDLNGTKS
;
A
#
# COMPACT_ATOMS: atom_id res chain seq x y z
N MET A 1 7.22 14.29 -7.85
CA MET A 1 7.88 15.20 -8.82
C MET A 1 7.93 16.57 -8.17
N PHE A 2 9.12 17.13 -7.96
CA PHE A 2 9.26 18.46 -7.35
C PHE A 2 10.01 19.37 -8.32
N PHE A 3 9.53 20.60 -8.49
CA PHE A 3 10.16 21.62 -9.32
C PHE A 3 10.83 22.63 -8.41
N LEU A 4 12.14 22.81 -8.55
CA LEU A 4 12.86 23.93 -7.92
C LEU A 4 12.98 25.05 -8.95
N LEU A 5 12.17 26.09 -8.78
CA LEU A 5 12.31 27.36 -9.51
C LEU A 5 13.13 28.32 -8.65
N ASN A 6 14.38 28.59 -9.05
CA ASN A 6 15.14 29.70 -8.50
C ASN A 6 14.74 30.96 -9.25
N HIS A 7 13.63 31.57 -8.85
CA HIS A 7 13.10 32.77 -9.48
C HIS A 7 13.29 33.99 -8.58
N LYS A 8 13.99 35.01 -9.09
CA LYS A 8 14.03 36.37 -8.54
C LYS A 8 13.57 37.33 -9.65
N GLY A 9 12.30 37.30 -10.02
CA GLY A 9 11.75 38.16 -11.07
C GLY A 9 10.24 38.32 -10.96
N GLU A 10 9.70 39.34 -11.63
CA GLU A 10 8.25 39.52 -11.81
C GLU A 10 7.74 38.68 -12.99
N ALA A 11 6.44 38.37 -12.98
CA ALA A 11 5.79 37.44 -13.88
C ALA A 11 5.95 37.82 -15.36
N GLY A 12 6.75 37.03 -16.08
CA GLY A 12 6.80 37.06 -17.54
C GLY A 12 8.21 36.94 -18.07
N THR A 13 8.47 35.83 -18.75
CA THR A 13 9.72 35.44 -19.44
C THR A 13 10.84 34.89 -18.56
N LEU A 14 11.26 33.66 -18.88
CA LEU A 14 12.43 33.06 -18.25
C LEU A 14 13.68 33.79 -18.76
N GLY A 15 14.47 34.37 -17.86
CA GLY A 15 15.68 35.11 -18.22
C GLY A 15 16.77 34.20 -18.80
N SER A 16 17.73 34.73 -19.57
CA SER A 16 18.82 33.97 -20.22
C SER A 16 19.80 33.26 -19.25
N GLY A 17 19.57 33.35 -17.94
CA GLY A 17 20.31 32.66 -16.89
C GLY A 17 19.46 31.70 -16.03
N GLU A 18 18.18 31.55 -16.33
CA GLU A 18 17.30 30.63 -15.59
C GLU A 18 17.40 29.21 -16.18
N GLN A 19 17.63 28.23 -15.30
CA GLN A 19 17.89 26.84 -15.70
C GLN A 19 16.81 25.92 -15.13
N LEU A 20 16.12 25.19 -16.00
CA LEU A 20 15.19 24.13 -15.63
C LEU A 20 15.96 22.83 -15.42
N TYR A 21 15.98 22.33 -14.19
CA TYR A 21 16.54 21.04 -13.86
C TYR A 21 15.42 19.99 -13.81
N ILE A 22 15.46 19.02 -14.74
CA ILE A 22 14.59 17.84 -14.71
C ILE A 22 15.44 16.68 -14.21
N HIS A 23 15.23 16.30 -12.95
CA HIS A 23 15.78 15.04 -12.44
C HIS A 23 14.85 13.91 -12.86
N ALA A 24 15.34 13.01 -13.71
CA ALA A 24 14.65 11.75 -13.96
C ALA A 24 14.51 11.01 -12.62
N LYS A 25 13.33 10.45 -12.36
CA LYS A 25 13.11 9.57 -11.21
C LYS A 25 14.19 8.48 -11.26
N PRO A 26 15.03 8.34 -10.21
CA PRO A 26 16.06 7.32 -10.20
C PRO A 26 15.44 5.94 -10.46
N PRO A 27 16.08 5.07 -11.24
CA PRO A 27 15.58 3.71 -11.41
C PRO A 27 15.56 3.01 -10.04
N GLY A 28 14.43 2.40 -9.67
CA GLY A 28 14.28 1.72 -8.40
C GLY A 28 12.84 1.60 -7.93
N ARG A 29 12.64 0.80 -6.89
CA ARG A 29 11.37 0.70 -6.16
C ARG A 29 11.25 1.88 -5.21
N GLU A 30 10.13 2.58 -5.27
CA GLU A 30 9.80 3.58 -4.24
C GLU A 30 9.15 2.89 -3.04
N ALA A 31 9.48 3.40 -1.85
CA ALA A 31 8.75 3.04 -0.65
C ALA A 31 7.33 3.57 -0.76
N LEU A 32 6.35 2.71 -0.48
CA LEU A 32 4.94 3.06 -0.48
C LEU A 32 4.66 4.04 0.68
N PRO A 33 4.17 5.26 0.40
CA PRO A 33 3.85 6.24 1.45
C PRO A 33 2.86 5.68 2.48
N GLU A 34 1.92 4.85 2.05
CA GLU A 34 0.92 4.21 2.91
C GLU A 34 1.56 3.31 3.98
N ILE A 35 2.74 2.76 3.70
CA ILE A 35 3.51 1.96 4.66
C ILE A 35 4.39 2.85 5.55
N VAL A 36 5.03 3.86 4.96
CA VAL A 36 5.98 4.73 5.68
C VAL A 36 5.26 5.67 6.64
N ASP A 37 4.21 6.33 6.16
CA ASP A 37 3.49 7.37 6.88
C ASP A 37 2.22 6.83 7.57
N GLY A 38 1.68 5.69 7.11
CA GLY A 38 0.47 5.11 7.66
C GLY A 38 0.62 4.55 9.08
N GLU A 39 -0.50 4.42 9.80
CA GLU A 39 -0.50 3.93 11.20
C GLU A 39 -0.53 2.40 11.32
N GLY A 40 -0.61 1.67 10.20
CA GLY A 40 -0.80 0.22 10.17
C GLY A 40 0.40 -0.62 10.65
N LEU A 41 1.59 -0.02 10.77
CA LEU A 41 2.81 -0.67 11.24
C LEU A 41 3.52 0.20 12.28
N ASP A 42 4.19 -0.44 13.24
CA ASP A 42 5.04 0.27 14.20
C ASP A 42 6.33 0.79 13.54
N ASP A 43 6.97 1.79 14.17
CA ASP A 43 8.19 2.40 13.63
C ASP A 43 9.33 1.39 13.36
N PRO A 44 9.56 0.35 14.20
CA PRO A 44 10.49 -0.72 13.87
C PRO A 44 10.22 -1.40 12.53
N LEU A 45 8.97 -1.78 12.24
CA LEU A 45 8.60 -2.43 10.98
C LEU A 45 8.67 -1.48 9.79
N LYS A 46 8.28 -0.21 9.97
CA LYS A 46 8.46 0.84 8.95
C LYS A 46 9.93 1.00 8.54
N ARG A 47 10.84 1.08 9.53
CA ARG A 47 12.28 1.15 9.26
C ARG A 47 12.81 -0.11 8.56
N ALA A 48 12.32 -1.28 8.93
CA ALA A 48 12.68 -2.54 8.27
C ALA A 48 12.24 -2.55 6.81
N TYR A 49 11.03 -2.05 6.51
CA TYR A 49 10.52 -1.90 5.15
C TYR A 49 11.38 -0.95 4.30
N VAL A 50 11.66 0.25 4.81
CA VAL A 50 12.52 1.23 4.12
C VAL A 50 13.92 0.63 3.88
N SER A 51 14.46 -0.10 4.85
CA SER A 51 15.75 -0.77 4.70
C SER A 51 15.74 -1.82 3.59
N ALA A 52 14.67 -2.62 3.49
CA ALA A 52 14.51 -3.62 2.44
C ALA A 52 14.42 -2.98 1.04
N VAL A 53 13.71 -1.86 0.91
CA VAL A 53 13.64 -1.08 -0.34
C VAL A 53 15.00 -0.50 -0.71
N ASN A 54 15.74 0.04 0.27
CA ASN A 54 17.06 0.61 0.04
C ASN A 54 18.05 -0.44 -0.48
N VAL A 55 18.15 -1.61 0.17
CA VAL A 55 19.09 -2.66 -0.29
C VAL A 55 18.68 -3.28 -1.63
N PHE A 56 17.39 -3.30 -1.95
CA PHE A 56 16.90 -3.69 -3.27
C PHE A 56 17.38 -2.70 -4.33
N ASN A 57 17.25 -1.41 -4.06
CA ASN A 57 17.69 -0.35 -4.98
C ASN A 57 19.21 -0.30 -5.16
N THR A 58 19.99 -0.77 -4.19
CA THR A 58 21.45 -0.95 -4.33
C THR A 58 21.84 -2.26 -4.99
N GLN A 59 20.88 -3.08 -5.43
CA GLN A 59 21.11 -4.36 -6.11
C GLN A 59 21.80 -5.43 -5.24
N GLU A 60 21.68 -5.30 -3.92
CA GLU A 60 22.23 -6.28 -2.97
C GLU A 60 21.21 -7.38 -2.71
N TRP A 61 21.16 -8.38 -3.60
CA TRP A 61 20.10 -9.40 -3.63
C TRP A 61 20.06 -10.28 -2.38
N GLY A 62 21.22 -10.65 -1.84
CA GLY A 62 21.32 -11.44 -0.61
C GLY A 62 20.76 -10.68 0.60
N ALA A 63 21.14 -9.40 0.75
CA ALA A 63 20.62 -8.53 1.79
C ALA A 63 19.11 -8.29 1.61
N THR A 64 18.65 -8.09 0.36
CA THR A 64 17.24 -7.95 0.01
C THR A 64 16.42 -9.14 0.51
N ALA A 65 16.85 -10.36 0.21
CA ALA A 65 16.14 -11.58 0.61
C ALA A 65 16.05 -11.69 2.15
N VAL A 66 17.16 -11.43 2.85
CA VAL A 66 17.21 -11.49 4.32
C VAL A 66 16.32 -10.42 4.96
N LEU A 67 16.41 -9.16 4.53
CA LEU A 67 15.63 -8.07 5.10
C LEU A 67 14.14 -8.20 4.80
N THR A 68 13.79 -8.62 3.57
CA THR A 68 12.38 -8.87 3.20
C THR A 68 11.80 -10.01 4.04
N ARG A 69 12.53 -11.11 4.24
CA ARG A 69 12.08 -12.20 5.10
C ARG A 69 11.86 -11.73 6.55
N ARG A 70 12.81 -10.96 7.09
CA ARG A 70 12.71 -10.42 8.46
C ARG A 70 11.53 -9.47 8.60
N LEU A 71 11.27 -8.63 7.60
CA LEU A 71 10.10 -7.76 7.56
C LEU A 71 8.82 -8.60 7.59
N LEU A 72 8.70 -9.60 6.71
CA LEU A 72 7.52 -10.46 6.66
C LEU A 72 7.29 -11.18 8.00
N GLU A 73 8.33 -11.75 8.61
CA GLU A 73 8.23 -12.38 9.94
C GLU A 73 7.82 -11.39 11.03
N GLY A 74 8.30 -10.14 10.97
CA GLY A 74 7.91 -9.10 11.91
C GLY A 74 6.44 -8.70 11.77
N VAL A 75 5.98 -8.50 10.54
CA VAL A 75 4.57 -8.18 10.22
C VAL A 75 3.64 -9.32 10.62
N THR A 76 3.99 -10.58 10.32
CA THR A 76 3.13 -11.71 10.71
C THR A 76 3.08 -11.87 12.23
N LYS A 77 4.21 -11.66 12.94
CA LYS A 77 4.23 -11.73 14.40
C LYS A 77 3.43 -10.62 15.08
N SER A 78 3.39 -9.41 14.54
CA SER A 78 2.59 -8.31 15.10
C SER A 78 1.08 -8.58 14.97
N LEU A 79 0.69 -9.38 13.98
CA LEU A 79 -0.70 -9.78 13.75
C LEU A 79 -1.09 -11.06 14.51
N LEU A 80 -0.15 -11.96 14.78
CA LEU A 80 -0.45 -13.26 15.37
C LEU A 80 -0.43 -13.27 16.91
N PRO A 81 -1.33 -14.07 17.54
CA PRO A 81 -1.22 -14.45 18.94
C PRO A 81 0.16 -15.05 19.31
N PRO A 82 0.66 -14.85 20.56
CA PRO A 82 2.00 -15.28 20.98
C PRO A 82 2.35 -16.74 20.69
N GLU A 83 1.39 -17.65 20.78
CA GLU A 83 1.56 -19.08 20.53
C GLU A 83 1.95 -19.42 19.09
N TYR A 84 1.62 -18.56 18.13
CA TYR A 84 1.93 -18.77 16.71
C TYR A 84 3.19 -18.02 16.25
N GLN A 85 3.74 -17.13 17.08
CA GLN A 85 4.89 -16.28 16.71
C GLN A 85 6.20 -17.07 16.55
N SER A 86 6.31 -18.27 17.16
CA SER A 86 7.48 -19.14 17.02
C SER A 86 7.44 -20.04 15.78
N LEU A 87 6.33 -20.07 15.05
CA LEU A 87 6.18 -20.90 13.86
C LEU A 87 7.11 -20.44 12.72
N PRO A 88 7.50 -21.32 11.79
CA PRO A 88 8.13 -20.90 10.54
C PRO A 88 7.24 -19.94 9.74
N LEU A 89 7.84 -18.98 9.00
CA LEU A 89 7.11 -17.93 8.26
C LEU A 89 5.93 -18.45 7.43
N ALA A 90 6.10 -19.54 6.66
CA ALA A 90 5.00 -20.12 5.86
C ALA A 90 3.80 -20.54 6.73
N LYS A 91 4.06 -21.10 7.92
CA LYS A 91 3.02 -21.46 8.88
C LYS A 91 2.43 -20.23 9.57
N GLN A 92 3.21 -19.19 9.81
CA GLN A 92 2.70 -17.92 10.32
C GLN A 92 1.70 -17.30 9.33
N VAL A 93 2.06 -17.21 8.05
CA VAL A 93 1.18 -16.70 6.99
C VAL A 93 -0.11 -17.50 6.90
N ALA A 94 -0.02 -18.85 6.94
CA ALA A 94 -1.19 -19.72 6.92
C ALA A 94 -2.13 -19.55 8.14
N LYS A 95 -1.64 -19.03 9.27
CA LYS A 95 -2.44 -18.77 10.47
C LYS A 95 -3.10 -17.39 10.51
N LEU A 96 -2.74 -16.46 9.63
CA LEU A 96 -3.39 -15.15 9.56
C LEU A 96 -4.91 -15.24 9.37
N PRO A 97 -5.47 -15.98 8.40
CA PRO A 97 -6.93 -16.03 8.21
C PRO A 97 -7.68 -16.71 9.36
N GLU A 98 -7.01 -17.52 10.18
CA GLU A 98 -7.62 -18.16 11.36
C GLU A 98 -7.67 -17.24 12.58
N THR A 99 -6.83 -16.22 12.61
CA THR A 99 -6.58 -15.37 13.80
C THR A 99 -6.98 -13.91 13.59
N LYS A 100 -7.11 -13.49 12.32
CA LYS A 100 -7.57 -12.17 11.92
C LYS A 100 -8.88 -12.30 11.18
N ASP A 101 -9.85 -11.50 11.58
CA ASP A 101 -11.07 -11.33 10.82
C ASP A 101 -10.76 -10.52 9.56
N LEU A 102 -10.40 -11.21 8.48
CA LEU A 102 -10.15 -10.59 7.19
C LEU A 102 -11.43 -9.99 6.59
N SER A 103 -12.62 -10.35 7.11
CA SER A 103 -13.91 -9.78 6.72
C SER A 103 -14.26 -8.49 7.45
N GLU A 104 -13.59 -8.16 8.56
CA GLU A 104 -13.86 -6.96 9.36
C GLU A 104 -13.87 -5.65 8.54
N PRO A 105 -12.90 -5.38 7.63
CA PRO A 105 -12.93 -4.17 6.80
C PRO A 105 -14.18 -4.10 5.91
N ILE A 106 -14.61 -5.24 5.35
CA ILE A 106 -15.82 -5.34 4.53
C ILE A 106 -17.06 -5.06 5.38
N LEU A 107 -17.13 -5.61 6.59
CA LEU A 107 -18.24 -5.39 7.51
C LEU A 107 -18.32 -3.93 7.96
N LYS A 108 -17.18 -3.28 8.20
CA LYS A 108 -17.10 -1.84 8.51
C LYS A 108 -17.61 -0.99 7.35
N ILE A 109 -17.26 -1.34 6.11
CA ILE A 109 -17.79 -0.71 4.90
C ILE A 109 -19.30 -0.93 4.79
N ALA A 110 -19.80 -2.14 4.98
CA ALA A 110 -21.23 -2.44 4.93
C ALA A 110 -22.02 -1.64 5.99
N ASP A 111 -21.47 -1.50 7.19
CA ASP A 111 -22.03 -0.66 8.25
C ASP A 111 -21.99 0.84 7.88
N ALA A 112 -20.92 1.31 7.24
CA ALA A 112 -20.82 2.67 6.74
C ALA A 112 -21.85 2.94 5.63
N ILE A 113 -22.06 2.00 4.70
CA ILE A 113 -23.12 2.07 3.68
C ILE A 113 -24.50 2.08 4.33
N ARG A 114 -24.75 1.23 5.32
CA ARG A 114 -26.04 1.17 6.03
C ARG A 114 -26.33 2.45 6.82
N LYS A 115 -25.33 2.99 7.53
CA LYS A 115 -25.42 4.31 8.20
C LYS A 115 -25.54 5.43 7.17
N GLY A 116 -24.88 5.27 6.03
CA GLY A 116 -25.03 6.08 4.81
C GLY A 116 -26.43 5.95 4.18
N GLY A 117 -27.14 4.85 4.40
CA GLY A 117 -28.56 4.71 4.07
C GLY A 117 -29.47 5.63 4.89
N ASN A 118 -29.01 6.13 6.04
CA ASN A 118 -29.62 7.26 6.74
C ASN A 118 -29.09 8.63 6.25
N LEU A 119 -27.86 8.70 5.70
CA LEU A 119 -27.53 9.79 4.77
C LEU A 119 -28.46 9.73 3.55
N GLY A 120 -29.04 8.57 3.22
CA GLY A 120 -30.16 8.36 2.30
C GLY A 120 -31.35 9.29 2.50
N ALA A 121 -31.62 9.75 3.73
CA ALA A 121 -32.64 10.78 3.98
C ALA A 121 -32.14 12.21 3.68
N HIS A 122 -30.83 12.41 3.59
CA HIS A 122 -30.15 13.57 3.01
C HIS A 122 -29.80 13.40 1.52
N PHE A 123 -29.76 12.17 1.00
CA PHE A 123 -29.90 11.79 -0.41
C PHE A 123 -31.38 11.63 -0.70
N ASP A 124 -32.15 12.70 -0.50
CA ASP A 124 -33.46 12.74 -1.15
C ASP A 124 -33.23 12.38 -2.62
N LEU A 125 -33.93 11.38 -3.17
CA LEU A 125 -33.74 10.95 -4.56
C LEU A 125 -34.02 12.09 -5.56
N GLU A 126 -34.63 13.18 -5.06
CA GLU A 126 -34.92 14.44 -5.74
C GLU A 126 -33.84 15.53 -5.50
N ALA A 127 -32.89 15.34 -4.57
CA ALA A 127 -31.80 16.28 -4.27
C ALA A 127 -30.47 15.81 -4.86
N GLU A 128 -29.76 16.72 -5.55
CA GLU A 128 -28.41 16.42 -6.07
C GLU A 128 -27.41 16.15 -4.92
N PRO A 129 -26.64 15.04 -4.98
CA PRO A 129 -25.60 14.77 -4.00
C PRO A 129 -24.48 15.81 -4.08
N THR A 130 -23.88 16.13 -2.94
CA THR A 130 -22.72 17.04 -2.89
C THR A 130 -21.47 16.37 -3.48
N GLN A 131 -20.48 17.19 -3.85
CA GLN A 131 -19.18 16.71 -4.31
C GLN A 131 -18.50 15.80 -3.28
N GLU A 132 -18.52 16.17 -2.00
CA GLU A 132 -17.90 15.40 -0.91
C GLU A 132 -18.52 14.00 -0.79
N VAL A 133 -19.85 13.94 -0.83
CA VAL A 133 -20.59 12.68 -0.76
C VAL A 133 -20.29 11.81 -1.98
N SER A 134 -20.25 12.40 -3.17
CA SER A 134 -19.93 11.69 -4.41
C SER A 134 -18.49 11.14 -4.41
N GLN A 135 -17.53 11.90 -3.86
CA GLN A 135 -16.14 11.44 -3.70
C GLN A 135 -16.07 10.23 -2.76
N LEU A 136 -16.69 10.32 -1.57
CA LEU A 136 -16.68 9.21 -0.61
C LEU A 136 -17.33 7.94 -1.16
N MET A 137 -18.36 8.07 -2.01
CA MET A 137 -18.97 6.92 -2.69
C MET A 137 -18.04 6.28 -3.72
N LEU A 138 -17.30 7.11 -4.48
CA LEU A 138 -16.34 6.62 -5.46
C LEU A 138 -15.18 5.93 -4.77
N ASP A 139 -14.59 6.57 -3.74
CA ASP A 139 -13.50 6.00 -2.94
C ASP A 139 -13.92 4.63 -2.39
N LEU A 140 -15.13 4.54 -1.82
CA LEU A 140 -15.66 3.28 -1.31
C LEU A 140 -15.78 2.18 -2.38
N ALA A 141 -16.27 2.54 -3.58
CA ALA A 141 -16.39 1.61 -4.68
C ALA A 141 -14.99 1.13 -5.15
N GLU A 142 -14.03 2.04 -5.22
CA GLU A 142 -12.64 1.73 -5.59
C GLU A 142 -11.97 0.81 -4.56
N GLU A 143 -12.11 1.07 -3.27
CA GLU A 143 -11.59 0.20 -2.20
C GLU A 143 -12.18 -1.21 -2.25
N LEU A 144 -13.49 -1.32 -2.52
CA LEU A 144 -14.14 -2.63 -2.68
C LEU A 144 -13.66 -3.37 -3.93
N ILE A 145 -13.51 -2.67 -5.06
CA ILE A 145 -12.98 -3.25 -6.30
C ILE A 145 -11.53 -3.69 -6.09
N GLU A 146 -10.71 -2.86 -5.44
CA GLU A 146 -9.33 -3.19 -5.15
C GLU A 146 -9.23 -4.41 -4.24
N TYR A 147 -10.02 -4.47 -3.17
CA TYR A 147 -10.00 -5.58 -2.23
C TYR A 147 -10.49 -6.91 -2.84
N PHE A 148 -11.57 -6.90 -3.64
CA PHE A 148 -12.19 -8.14 -4.14
C PHE A 148 -11.64 -8.65 -5.47
N PHE A 149 -11.12 -7.76 -6.32
CA PHE A 149 -10.70 -8.14 -7.67
C PHE A 149 -9.23 -7.87 -7.92
N VAL A 150 -8.74 -6.67 -7.57
CA VAL A 150 -7.38 -6.27 -7.94
C VAL A 150 -6.34 -6.93 -7.05
N LEU A 151 -6.49 -6.86 -5.73
CA LEU A 151 -5.55 -7.44 -4.77
C LEU A 151 -5.51 -8.98 -4.88
N PRO A 152 -6.63 -9.72 -4.95
CA PRO A 152 -6.60 -11.16 -5.16
C PRO A 152 -5.91 -11.56 -6.47
N ALA A 153 -6.21 -10.86 -7.58
CA ALA A 153 -5.55 -11.14 -8.87
C ALA A 153 -4.04 -10.87 -8.80
N ARG A 154 -3.60 -9.79 -8.15
CA ARG A 154 -2.17 -9.52 -7.93
C ARG A 154 -1.49 -10.59 -7.06
N ILE A 155 -2.20 -11.14 -6.07
CA ILE A 155 -1.69 -12.22 -5.22
C ILE A 155 -1.55 -13.51 -6.03
N GLU A 156 -2.52 -13.85 -6.87
CA GLU A 156 -2.47 -15.01 -7.77
C GLU A 156 -1.32 -14.89 -8.77
N GLU A 157 -1.17 -13.73 -9.42
CA GLU A 157 -0.06 -13.48 -10.33
C GLU A 157 1.31 -13.58 -9.64
N LEU A 158 1.41 -13.10 -8.38
CA LEU A 158 2.62 -13.22 -7.58
C LEU A 158 2.92 -14.68 -7.23
N HIS A 159 1.89 -15.45 -6.85
CA HIS A 159 2.01 -16.88 -6.56
C HIS A 159 2.54 -17.64 -7.78
N ASP A 160 1.95 -17.43 -8.95
CA ASP A 160 2.34 -18.12 -10.18
C ASP A 160 3.78 -17.80 -10.58
N LYS A 161 4.20 -16.53 -10.46
CA LYS A 161 5.60 -16.14 -10.68
C LYS A 161 6.57 -16.86 -9.72
N ILE A 162 6.19 -17.07 -8.47
CA ILE A 162 7.02 -17.78 -7.49
C ILE A 162 7.10 -19.27 -7.85
N GLU A 163 5.98 -19.89 -8.22
CA GLU A 163 5.94 -21.30 -8.62
C GLU A 163 6.72 -21.55 -9.91
N ASP A 164 6.64 -20.68 -10.91
CA ASP A 164 7.42 -20.77 -12.15
C ASP A 164 8.94 -20.74 -11.89
N LEU A 165 9.38 -19.90 -10.94
CA LEU A 165 10.79 -19.83 -10.52
C LEU A 165 11.26 -21.10 -9.78
N ASN A 166 10.34 -21.79 -9.10
CA ASN A 166 10.64 -23.05 -8.43
C ASN A 166 10.61 -24.24 -9.40
N GLY A 167 9.68 -24.23 -10.37
CA GLY A 167 9.51 -25.26 -11.40
C GLY A 167 10.60 -25.26 -12.46
N THR A 168 11.24 -24.12 -12.73
CA THR A 168 12.38 -24.00 -13.66
C THR A 168 13.71 -24.55 -13.11
N LYS A 169 13.73 -25.07 -11.87
CA LYS A 169 14.91 -25.68 -11.24
C LYS A 169 14.88 -27.23 -11.16
N SER A 170 14.02 -27.91 -11.94
CA SER A 170 14.04 -29.38 -12.08
C SER A 170 14.83 -29.84 -13.31
#